data_AF-A0AAD3YM28-F1
#
_entry.id   AF-A0AAD3YM28-F1
#
_cell.length_a   1.000
_cell.length_b   1.000
_cell.length_c   1.000
_cell.angle_alpha   90.00
_cell.angle_beta   90.00
_cell.angle_gamma   90.00
#
_symmetry.space_group_name_H-M   'P 1'
#
loop_
_entity.id
_entity.type
_entity.pdbx_description
1 polymer ?
#
loop_
_entity_poly.entity_id
_entity_poly.type
_entity_poly.pdbx_seq_one_letter_code
_entity_poly.pdbx_strand_id
1 'polypeptide(L)'
;MNDIMMGTSLPYAERKRQGLMGRMPHKEESLAQQRRRIYRLVSAMQSPFDQHLLLRQLQEDNPVLFYELVRHHLPELLPIIYTPVVGEACQRHSDLYLRSHGLYLSWHDRDELDDIFAAVEQEVDVIVISDGERVLGLGDLGIGGMGICIGKLALYSAAGGINPARTLPLCVDVGTNNPELLEDDSYLGWQAPRVDGEPYYHFMDKVVAAIRKRWPEVVLQFEDFAGKHAANLLARYRDELCMFNDDIQGTAAVASACVLAGLQQAGSALAETPVLIVGAGSAGCGIAAMLAQLAGSTERVQLFDQDGLVCQDRAGLTPAQQPFARPAAEACHSLAALIERLRPGVLIGVSGQGGLFDEAVLTAMGEVCERPVILPLSNPTRSAEATPAQVW
;
A
#
# COMPACT_ATOMS: atom_id res chain seq x y z
N MET A 1 15.45 9.80 -22.43
CA MET A 1 15.88 8.45 -21.99
C MET A 1 17.22 8.18 -22.65
N ASN A 2 18.23 7.75 -21.88
CA ASN A 2 19.50 7.30 -22.47
C ASN A 2 19.23 6.06 -23.34
N ASP A 3 19.51 6.13 -24.64
CA ASP A 3 19.29 5.02 -25.58
C ASP A 3 20.09 3.75 -25.25
N ILE A 4 21.11 3.86 -24.39
CA ILE A 4 21.85 2.74 -23.79
C ILE A 4 20.90 1.77 -23.06
N MET A 5 19.80 2.27 -22.49
CA MET A 5 18.82 1.46 -21.77
C MET A 5 18.08 0.48 -22.68
N MET A 6 18.11 0.62 -24.01
CA MET A 6 17.53 -0.36 -24.93
C MET A 6 18.36 -1.67 -25.02
N GLY A 7 19.59 -1.69 -24.49
CA GLY A 7 20.46 -2.86 -24.51
C GLY A 7 20.69 -3.42 -25.92
N THR A 8 20.60 -4.74 -26.08
CA THR A 8 20.75 -5.42 -27.38
C THR A 8 19.66 -5.09 -28.41
N SER A 9 18.60 -4.35 -28.05
CA SER A 9 17.59 -3.88 -29.00
C SER A 9 17.95 -2.58 -29.70
N LEU A 10 19.03 -1.91 -29.26
CA LEU A 10 19.57 -0.75 -29.95
C LEU A 10 20.07 -1.17 -31.36
N PRO A 11 19.61 -0.57 -32.46
CA PRO A 11 20.07 -0.92 -33.81
C PRO A 11 21.57 -0.65 -34.01
N TYR A 12 22.25 -1.41 -34.86
CA TYR A 12 23.69 -1.29 -35.10
C TYR A 12 24.07 0.11 -35.60
N ALA A 13 23.26 0.68 -36.49
CA ALA A 13 23.46 2.04 -36.98
C ALA A 13 23.43 3.09 -35.84
N GLU A 14 22.57 2.86 -34.84
CA GLU A 14 22.48 3.68 -33.64
C GLU A 14 23.71 3.53 -32.74
N ARG A 15 24.13 2.27 -32.50
CA ARG A 15 25.36 1.97 -31.75
C ARG A 15 26.57 2.66 -32.35
N LYS A 16 26.69 2.65 -33.68
CA LYS A 16 27.76 3.33 -34.40
C LYS A 16 27.70 4.84 -34.21
N ARG A 17 26.51 5.44 -34.36
CA ARG A 17 26.30 6.88 -34.21
C ARG A 17 26.62 7.37 -32.80
N GLN A 18 26.26 6.59 -31.77
CA GLN A 18 26.48 6.93 -30.37
C GLN A 18 27.85 6.48 -29.82
N GLY A 19 28.74 5.92 -30.66
CA GLY A 19 30.05 5.44 -30.20
C GLY A 19 30.01 4.24 -29.24
N LEU A 20 28.93 3.45 -29.28
CA LEU A 20 28.70 2.27 -28.42
C LEU A 20 29.24 0.97 -29.02
N MET A 21 29.97 1.06 -30.14
CA MET A 21 30.59 -0.08 -30.80
C MET A 21 31.53 -0.82 -29.84
N GLY A 22 31.39 -2.16 -29.77
CA GLY A 22 32.18 -3.01 -28.88
C GLY A 22 31.70 -3.05 -27.42
N ARG A 23 30.72 -2.21 -27.02
CA ARG A 23 30.17 -2.20 -25.65
C ARG A 23 29.03 -3.20 -25.42
N MET A 24 28.57 -3.87 -26.48
CA MET A 24 27.49 -4.85 -26.43
C MET A 24 27.67 -5.92 -27.52
N PRO A 25 27.07 -7.12 -27.37
CA PRO A 25 27.16 -8.18 -28.38
C PRO A 25 26.66 -7.72 -29.76
N HIS A 26 27.24 -8.27 -30.84
CA HIS A 26 26.90 -7.89 -32.22
C HIS A 26 25.42 -8.09 -32.57
N LYS A 27 24.76 -9.09 -31.97
CA LYS A 27 23.37 -9.42 -32.24
C LYS A 27 22.43 -8.26 -31.87
N GLU A 28 21.53 -7.93 -32.78
CA GLU A 28 20.34 -7.12 -32.50
C GLU A 28 19.21 -8.04 -32.06
N GLU A 29 18.65 -7.76 -30.89
CA GLU A 29 17.50 -8.49 -30.36
C GLU A 29 16.24 -7.63 -30.46
N SER A 30 15.09 -8.21 -30.81
CA SER A 30 13.81 -7.54 -30.56
C SER A 30 13.52 -7.49 -29.06
N LEU A 31 12.69 -6.54 -28.62
CA LEU A 31 12.28 -6.46 -27.21
C LEU A 31 11.64 -7.77 -26.71
N ALA A 32 10.87 -8.45 -27.57
CA ALA A 32 10.33 -9.78 -27.27
C ALA A 32 11.41 -10.86 -27.08
N GLN A 33 12.54 -10.79 -27.80
CA GLN A 33 13.67 -11.70 -27.59
C GLN A 33 14.36 -11.43 -26.25
N GLN A 34 14.58 -10.16 -25.90
CA GLN A 34 15.11 -9.77 -24.60
C GLN A 34 14.20 -10.24 -23.45
N ARG A 35 12.89 -10.01 -23.57
CA ARG A 35 11.88 -10.47 -22.59
C ARG A 35 11.97 -11.97 -22.36
N ARG A 36 11.97 -12.78 -23.43
CA ARG A 36 12.11 -14.24 -23.31
C ARG A 36 13.43 -14.69 -22.68
N ARG A 37 14.52 -13.92 -22.84
CA ARG A 37 15.81 -14.23 -22.23
C ARG A 37 15.79 -13.95 -20.74
N ILE A 38 15.28 -12.79 -20.32
CA ILE A 38 15.20 -12.42 -18.91
C ILE A 38 14.14 -13.24 -18.17
N TYR A 39 12.97 -13.50 -18.77
CA TYR A 39 11.95 -14.36 -18.16
C TYR A 39 12.51 -15.75 -17.83
N ARG A 40 13.27 -16.38 -18.75
CA ARG A 40 13.94 -17.66 -18.47
C ARG A 40 14.90 -17.60 -17.28
N LEU A 41 15.58 -16.48 -17.08
CA LEU A 41 16.49 -16.29 -15.94
C LEU A 41 15.69 -16.15 -14.64
N VAL A 42 14.66 -15.31 -14.62
CA VAL A 42 13.77 -15.10 -13.47
C VAL A 42 13.08 -16.41 -13.08
N SER A 43 12.49 -17.13 -14.03
CA SER A 43 11.81 -18.41 -13.79
C SER A 43 12.73 -19.53 -13.33
N ALA A 44 14.05 -19.43 -13.57
CA ALA A 44 15.02 -20.42 -13.12
C ALA A 44 15.47 -20.21 -11.66
N MET A 45 15.18 -19.04 -11.07
CA MET A 45 15.50 -18.75 -9.67
C MET A 45 14.58 -19.51 -8.73
N GLN A 46 15.15 -20.03 -7.64
CA GLN A 46 14.44 -20.85 -6.68
C GLN A 46 13.73 -20.03 -5.59
N SER A 47 14.27 -18.87 -5.24
CA SER A 47 13.71 -17.98 -4.23
C SER A 47 12.90 -16.85 -4.88
N PRO A 48 11.64 -16.61 -4.45
CA PRO A 48 10.90 -15.40 -4.82
C PRO A 48 11.65 -14.11 -4.51
N PHE A 49 12.45 -14.10 -3.43
CA PHE A 49 13.25 -12.94 -3.07
C PHE A 49 14.41 -12.72 -4.05
N ASP A 50 15.10 -13.78 -4.51
CA ASP A 50 16.13 -13.65 -5.54
C ASP A 50 15.55 -13.13 -6.86
N GLN A 51 14.34 -13.57 -7.21
CA GLN A 51 13.60 -13.03 -8.34
C GLN A 51 13.33 -11.53 -8.16
N HIS A 52 12.91 -11.09 -6.97
CA HIS A 52 12.71 -9.69 -6.64
C HIS A 52 14.00 -8.87 -6.82
N LEU A 53 15.13 -9.34 -6.29
CA LEU A 53 16.42 -8.65 -6.42
C LEU A 53 16.82 -8.46 -7.89
N LEU A 54 16.66 -9.51 -8.71
CA LEU A 54 16.95 -9.43 -10.15
C LEU A 54 16.01 -8.46 -10.86
N LEU A 55 14.72 -8.48 -10.52
CA LEU A 55 13.73 -7.60 -11.13
C LEU A 55 13.93 -6.14 -10.72
N ARG A 56 14.33 -5.86 -9.47
CA ARG A 56 14.71 -4.51 -9.04
C ARG A 56 15.96 -4.03 -9.77
N GLN A 57 16.99 -4.86 -9.89
CA GLN A 57 18.17 -4.50 -10.70
C GLN A 57 17.79 -4.20 -12.16
N LEU A 58 16.90 -5.01 -12.75
CA LEU A 58 16.40 -4.79 -14.11
C LEU A 58 15.62 -3.48 -14.24
N GLN A 59 14.80 -3.13 -13.25
CA GLN A 59 14.03 -1.89 -13.25
C GLN A 59 14.94 -0.66 -13.36
N GLU A 60 16.12 -0.73 -12.77
CA GLU A 60 17.11 0.35 -12.79
C GLU A 60 17.96 0.37 -14.05
N ASP A 61 18.48 -0.80 -14.46
CA ASP A 61 19.37 -0.88 -15.61
C ASP A 61 18.63 -0.79 -16.95
N ASN A 62 17.37 -1.24 -16.99
CA ASN A 62 16.54 -1.26 -18.19
C ASN A 62 15.05 -1.20 -17.84
N PRO A 63 14.53 -0.01 -17.47
CA PRO A 63 13.13 0.14 -17.10
C PRO A 63 12.17 -0.26 -18.23
N VAL A 64 12.54 -0.04 -19.50
CA VAL A 64 11.72 -0.44 -20.66
C VAL A 64 11.50 -1.95 -20.66
N LEU A 65 12.56 -2.73 -20.51
CA LEU A 65 12.48 -4.20 -20.48
C LEU A 65 11.79 -4.70 -19.21
N PHE A 66 12.00 -4.05 -18.07
CA PHE A 66 11.30 -4.37 -16.83
C PHE A 66 9.78 -4.25 -17.00
N TYR A 67 9.28 -3.08 -17.44
CA TYR A 67 7.84 -2.88 -17.60
C TYR A 67 7.25 -3.75 -18.71
N GLU A 68 7.98 -3.98 -19.80
CA GLU A 68 7.55 -4.93 -20.84
C GLU A 68 7.40 -6.35 -20.30
N LEU A 69 8.36 -6.81 -19.48
CA LEU A 69 8.33 -8.14 -18.85
C LEU A 69 7.16 -8.25 -17.87
N VAL A 70 7.03 -7.28 -16.95
CA VAL A 70 5.98 -7.26 -15.93
C VAL A 70 4.60 -7.22 -16.57
N ARG A 71 4.36 -6.36 -17.58
CA ARG A 71 3.05 -6.26 -18.25
C ARG A 71 2.63 -7.57 -18.93
N HIS A 72 3.58 -8.30 -19.51
CA HIS A 72 3.31 -9.57 -20.17
C HIS A 72 3.07 -10.73 -19.19
N HIS A 73 3.62 -10.67 -17.99
CA HIS A 73 3.56 -11.75 -16.98
C HIS A 73 3.00 -11.25 -15.64
N LEU A 74 2.10 -10.27 -15.68
CA LEU A 74 1.67 -9.54 -14.48
C LEU A 74 1.11 -10.46 -13.38
N PRO A 75 0.21 -11.44 -13.66
CA PRO A 75 -0.30 -12.32 -12.61
C PRO A 75 0.79 -13.14 -11.91
N GLU A 76 1.84 -13.54 -12.62
CA GLU A 76 2.95 -14.33 -12.07
C GLU A 76 3.96 -13.46 -11.32
N LEU A 77 4.24 -12.26 -11.81
CA LEU A 77 5.28 -11.38 -11.28
C LEU A 77 4.77 -10.41 -10.21
N LEU A 78 3.46 -10.17 -10.12
CA LEU A 78 2.86 -9.31 -9.10
C LEU A 78 3.28 -9.69 -7.66
N PRO A 79 3.21 -10.98 -7.23
CA PRO A 79 3.64 -11.35 -5.88
C PRO A 79 5.16 -11.22 -5.64
N ILE A 80 5.94 -11.08 -6.71
CA ILE A 80 7.40 -10.94 -6.66
C ILE A 80 7.78 -9.46 -6.55
N ILE A 81 7.18 -8.58 -7.36
CA ILE A 81 7.51 -7.14 -7.36
C ILE A 81 6.75 -6.34 -6.30
N TYR A 82 5.71 -6.94 -5.70
CA TYR A 82 4.88 -6.34 -4.67
C TYR A 82 4.65 -7.35 -3.53
N THR A 83 3.49 -7.31 -2.86
CA THR A 83 3.18 -8.19 -1.74
C THR A 83 3.07 -9.67 -2.18
N PRO A 84 3.67 -10.62 -1.44
CA PRO A 84 4.27 -10.44 -0.12
C PRO A 84 5.77 -10.12 -0.12
N VAL A 85 6.50 -10.33 -1.23
CA VAL A 85 7.97 -10.28 -1.24
C VAL A 85 8.53 -8.89 -0.96
N VAL A 86 7.83 -7.83 -1.37
CA VAL A 86 8.21 -6.44 -1.04
C VAL A 86 8.33 -6.20 0.47
N GLY A 87 7.55 -6.93 1.29
CA GLY A 87 7.65 -6.84 2.75
C GLY A 87 9.01 -7.27 3.27
N GLU A 88 9.55 -8.39 2.77
CA GLU A 88 10.91 -8.83 3.09
C GLU A 88 11.96 -7.82 2.60
N ALA A 89 11.74 -7.25 1.41
CA ALA A 89 12.63 -6.21 0.87
C ALA A 89 12.65 -4.94 1.74
N CYS A 90 11.51 -4.55 2.33
CA CYS A 90 11.41 -3.43 3.25
C CYS A 90 12.15 -3.69 4.57
N GLN A 91 12.03 -4.91 5.11
CA GLN A 91 12.76 -5.30 6.34
C GLN A 91 14.27 -5.30 6.13
N ARG A 92 14.73 -5.62 4.93
CA ARG A 92 16.16 -5.69 4.55
C ARG A 92 16.61 -4.46 3.76
N HIS A 93 15.86 -3.36 3.80
CA HIS A 93 16.06 -2.22 2.90
C HIS A 93 17.48 -1.63 3.00
N SER A 94 18.02 -1.53 4.21
CA SER A 94 19.38 -1.03 4.45
C SER A 94 20.45 -1.93 3.84
N ASP A 95 20.35 -3.26 4.01
CA ASP A 95 21.27 -4.24 3.42
C ASP A 95 21.28 -4.20 1.88
N LEU A 96 20.12 -3.90 1.29
CA LEU A 96 19.92 -3.90 -0.15
C LEU A 96 20.31 -2.57 -0.81
N TYR A 97 20.73 -1.58 -0.02
CA TYR A 97 21.02 -0.24 -0.53
C TYR A 97 22.33 -0.23 -1.33
N LEU A 98 22.21 -0.35 -2.65
CA LEU A 98 23.34 -0.26 -3.59
C LEU A 98 23.41 1.10 -4.32
N ARG A 99 22.25 1.71 -4.56
CA ARG A 99 22.09 3.02 -5.23
C ARG A 99 20.84 3.71 -4.70
N SER A 100 20.85 5.04 -4.74
CA SER A 100 19.69 5.85 -4.36
C SER A 100 18.55 5.67 -5.35
N HIS A 101 17.34 5.43 -4.83
CA HIS A 101 16.09 5.38 -5.59
C HIS A 101 15.03 6.16 -4.83
N GLY A 102 14.42 7.15 -5.49
CA GLY A 102 13.54 8.11 -4.82
C GLY A 102 14.32 9.14 -4.00
N LEU A 103 13.61 9.82 -3.09
CA LEU A 103 14.24 10.76 -2.15
C LEU A 103 13.92 10.38 -0.71
N TYR A 104 14.90 10.60 0.15
CA TYR A 104 14.77 10.47 1.60
C TYR A 104 14.76 11.88 2.18
N LEU A 105 13.67 12.23 2.87
CA LEU A 105 13.47 13.53 3.50
C LEU A 105 13.74 13.36 4.99
N SER A 106 14.99 13.59 5.40
CA SER A 106 15.36 13.50 6.81
C SER A 106 14.80 14.66 7.60
N TRP A 107 14.41 14.39 8.84
CA TRP A 107 14.07 15.42 9.83
C TRP A 107 15.15 16.50 9.97
N HIS A 108 16.43 16.13 9.80
CA HIS A 108 17.55 17.07 9.92
C HIS A 108 17.63 18.06 8.76
N ASP A 109 17.08 17.71 7.60
CA ASP A 109 17.13 18.50 6.37
C ASP A 109 15.84 19.33 6.14
N ARG A 110 14.99 19.45 7.18
CA ARG A 110 13.68 20.11 7.12
C ARG A 110 13.68 21.58 6.66
N ASP A 111 14.83 22.23 6.67
CA ASP A 111 14.98 23.62 6.21
C ASP A 111 15.55 23.71 4.77
N GLU A 112 16.00 22.58 4.19
CA GLU A 112 16.61 22.48 2.87
C GLU A 112 15.67 21.85 1.82
N LEU A 113 14.39 21.60 2.17
CA LEU A 113 13.43 20.88 1.33
C LEU A 113 13.24 21.51 -0.05
N ASP A 114 13.20 22.85 -0.13
CA ASP A 114 13.09 23.57 -1.40
C ASP A 114 14.26 23.24 -2.34
N ASP A 115 15.49 23.20 -1.82
CA ASP A 115 16.69 22.89 -2.58
C ASP A 115 16.75 21.40 -2.96
N ILE A 116 16.33 20.51 -2.06
CA ILE A 116 16.21 19.06 -2.33
C ILE A 116 15.25 18.82 -3.52
N PHE A 117 14.06 19.45 -3.52
CA PHE A 117 13.10 19.28 -4.61
C PHE A 117 13.51 20.03 -5.88
N ALA A 118 14.24 21.15 -5.77
CA ALA A 118 14.78 21.86 -6.93
C ALA A 118 15.87 21.04 -7.67
N ALA A 119 16.62 20.21 -6.95
CA ALA A 119 17.63 19.32 -7.54
C ALA A 119 17.03 18.15 -8.35
N VAL A 120 15.72 17.91 -8.24
CA VAL A 120 15.03 16.88 -9.04
C VAL A 120 14.83 17.39 -10.47
N GLU A 121 15.64 16.86 -11.39
CA GLU A 121 15.64 17.25 -12.81
C GLU A 121 14.39 16.80 -13.57
N GLN A 122 13.74 15.72 -13.11
CA GLN A 122 12.56 15.16 -13.78
C GLN A 122 11.28 15.89 -13.40
N GLU A 123 10.35 15.95 -14.36
CA GLU A 123 8.97 16.37 -14.11
C GLU A 123 8.18 15.21 -13.49
N VAL A 124 7.37 15.49 -12.48
CA VAL A 124 6.69 14.49 -11.65
C VAL A 124 5.17 14.69 -11.68
N ASP A 125 4.44 13.63 -12.01
CA ASP A 125 2.97 13.57 -11.98
C ASP A 125 2.44 12.85 -10.75
N VAL A 126 3.15 11.83 -10.26
CA VAL A 126 2.69 10.97 -9.16
C VAL A 126 3.79 10.77 -8.15
N ILE A 127 3.50 11.10 -6.89
CA ILE A 127 4.33 10.83 -5.73
C ILE A 127 3.64 9.79 -4.87
N VAL A 128 4.40 8.77 -4.45
CA VAL A 128 4.00 7.90 -3.33
C VAL A 128 4.98 8.19 -2.21
N ILE A 129 4.44 8.57 -1.05
CA ILE A 129 5.21 8.93 0.13
C ILE A 129 4.79 8.09 1.33
N SER A 130 5.77 7.71 2.14
CA SER A 130 5.59 6.97 3.40
C SER A 130 6.60 7.43 4.45
N ASP A 131 6.22 7.36 5.73
CA ASP A 131 7.17 7.47 6.85
C ASP A 131 7.57 6.10 7.44
N GLY A 132 7.03 5.01 6.86
CA GLY A 132 7.30 3.63 7.24
C GLY A 132 6.90 3.23 8.66
N GLU A 133 6.05 4.00 9.36
CA GLU A 133 5.62 3.65 10.74
C GLU A 133 4.70 2.42 10.75
N ARG A 134 4.00 2.13 9.65
CA ARG A 134 3.09 0.99 9.56
C ARG A 134 3.18 0.31 8.19
N VAL A 135 4.35 -0.26 7.89
CA VAL A 135 4.54 -1.01 6.64
C VAL A 135 3.77 -2.32 6.69
N LEU A 136 2.70 -2.43 5.89
CA LEU A 136 1.82 -3.60 5.84
C LEU A 136 1.38 -4.05 7.26
N GLY A 137 1.48 -5.36 7.54
CA GLY A 137 1.38 -5.95 8.89
C GLY A 137 2.73 -6.22 9.55
N LEU A 138 3.79 -5.51 9.13
CA LEU A 138 5.17 -5.66 9.65
C LEU A 138 5.53 -4.60 10.69
N GLY A 139 4.77 -3.51 10.77
CA GLY A 139 4.95 -2.46 11.76
C GLY A 139 5.93 -1.38 11.29
N ASP A 140 6.68 -0.82 12.24
CA ASP A 140 7.61 0.27 12.00
C ASP A 140 8.90 -0.25 11.37
N LEU A 141 9.15 0.12 10.12
CA LEU A 141 10.39 -0.19 9.40
C LEU A 141 11.21 1.05 9.04
N GLY A 142 10.85 2.22 9.58
CA GLY A 142 11.53 3.50 9.29
C GLY A 142 11.70 3.73 7.79
N ILE A 143 12.95 3.93 7.35
CA ILE A 143 13.25 4.15 5.93
C ILE A 143 12.94 2.94 5.02
N GLY A 144 12.70 1.76 5.60
CA GLY A 144 12.26 0.57 4.88
C GLY A 144 10.94 0.75 4.13
N GLY A 145 10.11 1.72 4.55
CA GLY A 145 8.89 2.11 3.83
C GLY A 145 9.14 2.59 2.38
N MET A 146 10.38 2.95 2.02
CA MET A 146 10.74 3.26 0.63
C MET A 146 10.45 2.10 -0.33
N GLY A 147 10.63 0.85 0.11
CA GLY A 147 10.36 -0.32 -0.73
C GLY A 147 8.90 -0.39 -1.20
N ILE A 148 7.96 0.04 -0.35
CA ILE A 148 6.53 0.11 -0.68
C ILE A 148 6.28 1.21 -1.72
N CYS A 149 6.85 2.39 -1.53
CA CYS A 149 6.69 3.51 -2.46
C CYS A 149 7.16 3.14 -3.87
N ILE A 150 8.33 2.48 -3.96
CA ILE A 150 8.88 1.94 -5.21
C ILE A 150 7.94 0.89 -5.81
N GLY A 151 7.48 -0.07 -5.00
CA GLY A 151 6.58 -1.14 -5.44
C GLY A 151 5.26 -0.60 -6.00
N LYS A 152 4.62 0.34 -5.31
CA LYS A 152 3.39 1.00 -5.77
C LYS A 152 3.59 1.68 -7.12
N LEU A 153 4.65 2.49 -7.26
CA LEU A 153 4.91 3.21 -8.51
C LEU A 153 5.23 2.28 -9.68
N ALA A 154 5.82 1.11 -9.41
CA ALA A 154 5.96 0.06 -10.40
C ALA A 154 4.59 -0.43 -10.89
N LEU A 155 3.61 -0.61 -9.99
CA LEU A 155 2.24 -1.00 -10.36
C LEU A 155 1.47 0.10 -11.08
N TYR A 156 1.65 1.38 -10.69
CA TYR A 156 1.11 2.52 -11.43
C TYR A 156 1.52 2.48 -12.91
N SER A 157 2.77 2.12 -13.17
CA SER A 157 3.31 2.09 -14.52
C SER A 157 2.92 0.80 -15.26
N ALA A 158 3.00 -0.36 -14.60
CA ALA A 158 2.73 -1.64 -15.22
C ALA A 158 1.23 -1.88 -15.45
N ALA A 159 0.39 -1.60 -14.46
CA ALA A 159 -1.06 -1.81 -14.53
C ALA A 159 -1.82 -0.53 -14.96
N GLY A 160 -1.44 0.63 -14.42
CA GLY A 160 -2.09 1.90 -14.69
C GLY A 160 -1.61 2.63 -15.96
N GLY A 161 -0.47 2.22 -16.53
CA GLY A 161 0.10 2.84 -17.72
C GLY A 161 0.69 4.24 -17.50
N ILE A 162 0.92 4.65 -16.25
CA ILE A 162 1.62 5.90 -15.92
C ILE A 162 3.08 5.81 -16.40
N ASN A 163 3.62 6.93 -16.89
CA ASN A 163 5.00 6.98 -17.32
C ASN A 163 5.94 6.87 -16.09
N PRO A 164 6.80 5.83 -15.99
CA PRO A 164 7.67 5.64 -14.84
C PRO A 164 8.73 6.74 -14.67
N ALA A 165 9.04 7.51 -15.72
CA ALA A 165 9.94 8.67 -15.63
C ALA A 165 9.26 9.91 -15.02
N ARG A 166 7.95 9.83 -14.75
CA ARG A 166 7.13 10.90 -14.15
C ARG A 166 6.61 10.51 -12.77
N THR A 167 7.19 9.48 -12.15
CA THR A 167 6.85 9.05 -10.81
C THR A 167 8.03 9.28 -9.85
N LEU A 168 7.73 9.54 -8.58
CA LEU A 168 8.75 9.83 -7.57
C LEU A 168 8.39 9.15 -6.24
N PRO A 169 9.14 8.10 -5.82
CA PRO A 169 8.98 7.53 -4.49
C PRO A 169 9.67 8.41 -3.45
N LEU A 170 9.01 8.66 -2.32
CA LEU A 170 9.53 9.48 -1.23
C LEU A 170 9.44 8.74 0.10
N CYS A 171 10.46 8.86 0.93
CA CYS A 171 10.44 8.39 2.30
C CYS A 171 10.72 9.54 3.26
N VAL A 172 9.87 9.72 4.27
CA VAL A 172 10.04 10.73 5.32
C VAL A 172 10.70 10.07 6.52
N ASP A 173 11.95 10.42 6.78
CA ASP A 173 12.72 9.86 7.89
C ASP A 173 12.67 10.77 9.11
N VAL A 174 11.75 10.46 10.01
CA VAL A 174 11.57 11.12 11.31
C VAL A 174 12.06 10.27 12.47
N GLY A 175 12.87 9.25 12.18
CA GLY A 175 13.28 8.22 13.13
C GLY A 175 12.42 6.96 13.07
N THR A 176 12.67 6.03 13.98
CA THR A 176 11.92 4.77 14.11
C THR A 176 11.79 4.39 15.58
N ASN A 177 10.68 3.77 15.94
CA ASN A 177 10.46 3.18 17.27
C ASN A 177 10.74 1.66 17.28
N ASN A 178 11.26 1.12 16.19
CA ASN A 178 11.63 -0.29 16.11
C ASN A 178 12.99 -0.53 16.80
N PRO A 179 13.02 -1.27 17.92
CA PRO A 179 14.25 -1.49 18.68
C PRO A 179 15.31 -2.27 17.88
N GLU A 180 14.91 -3.18 17.00
CA GLU A 180 15.84 -3.94 16.18
C GLU A 180 16.60 -3.01 15.22
N LEU A 181 15.91 -2.05 14.60
CA LEU A 181 16.53 -1.07 13.70
C LEU A 181 17.36 -0.02 14.45
N LEU A 182 16.98 0.32 15.67
CA LEU A 182 17.74 1.24 16.53
C LEU A 182 19.07 0.63 17.00
N GLU A 183 19.15 -0.69 17.12
CA GLU A 183 20.35 -1.44 17.54
C GLU A 183 21.19 -1.94 16.36
N ASP A 184 20.67 -1.87 15.14
CA ASP A 184 21.34 -2.36 13.93
C ASP A 184 22.30 -1.32 13.34
N ASP A 185 23.61 -1.58 13.47
CA ASP A 185 24.69 -0.75 12.90
C ASP A 185 24.63 -0.59 11.37
N SER A 186 23.92 -1.47 10.67
CA SER A 186 23.73 -1.40 9.22
C SER A 186 22.53 -0.54 8.81
N TYR A 187 21.66 -0.16 9.75
CA TYR A 187 20.48 0.64 9.48
C TYR A 187 20.88 2.04 8.98
N LEU A 188 20.41 2.40 7.77
CA LEU A 188 20.78 3.67 7.12
C LEU A 188 19.88 4.85 7.51
N GLY A 189 18.75 4.60 8.17
CA GLY A 189 17.85 5.65 8.60
C GLY A 189 18.28 6.27 9.92
N TRP A 190 17.57 7.30 10.36
CA TRP A 190 17.90 7.98 11.60
C TRP A 190 17.62 7.08 12.82
N GLN A 191 18.70 6.67 13.51
CA GLN A 191 18.66 5.85 14.73
C GLN A 191 18.23 6.68 15.96
N ALA A 192 16.99 7.16 15.96
CA ALA A 192 16.37 7.82 17.09
C ALA A 192 14.86 7.51 17.13
N PRO A 193 14.22 7.61 18.30
CA PRO A 193 12.76 7.53 18.41
C PRO A 193 12.07 8.53 17.49
N ARG A 194 10.89 8.15 17.00
CA ARG A 194 10.13 8.99 16.05
C ARG A 194 9.82 10.36 16.64
N VAL A 195 9.99 11.40 15.82
CA VAL A 195 9.38 12.70 16.08
C VAL A 195 7.86 12.55 15.94
N ASP A 196 7.13 13.02 16.94
CA ASP A 196 5.66 12.91 17.02
C ASP A 196 5.04 14.27 17.40
N GLY A 197 3.71 14.36 17.32
CA GLY A 197 2.93 15.54 17.69
C GLY A 197 3.12 16.71 16.74
N GLU A 198 3.01 17.93 17.27
CA GLU A 198 3.11 19.17 16.49
C GLU A 198 4.41 19.31 15.68
N PRO A 199 5.60 18.95 16.20
CA PRO A 199 6.83 18.99 15.40
C PRO A 199 6.73 18.13 14.13
N TYR A 200 6.17 16.91 14.22
CA TYR A 200 5.96 16.04 13.07
C TYR A 200 5.05 16.69 12.04
N TYR A 201 3.89 17.20 12.46
CA TYR A 201 2.94 17.83 11.55
C TYR A 201 3.49 19.11 10.91
N HIS A 202 4.27 19.90 11.66
CA HIS A 202 4.94 21.08 11.12
C HIS A 202 5.97 20.72 10.04
N PHE A 203 6.69 19.61 10.20
CA PHE A 203 7.58 19.13 9.16
C PHE A 203 6.81 18.63 7.94
N MET A 204 5.74 17.87 8.14
CA MET A 204 4.87 17.44 7.04
C MET A 204 4.25 18.63 6.29
N ASP A 205 3.90 19.72 6.96
CA ASP A 205 3.44 20.95 6.29
C ASP A 205 4.51 21.50 5.35
N LYS A 206 5.77 21.56 5.81
CA LYS A 206 6.89 22.01 4.97
C LYS A 206 7.09 21.09 3.77
N VAL A 207 7.02 19.77 3.97
CA VAL A 207 7.13 18.77 2.90
C VAL A 207 6.05 18.98 1.85
N VAL A 208 4.77 19.03 2.26
CA VAL A 208 3.64 19.19 1.32
C VAL A 208 3.69 20.56 0.64
N ALA A 209 4.05 21.62 1.35
CA ALA A 209 4.19 22.96 0.77
C ALA A 209 5.29 23.01 -0.30
N ALA A 210 6.44 22.38 -0.06
CA ALA A 210 7.55 22.34 -1.00
C ALA A 210 7.21 21.46 -2.23
N ILE A 211 6.54 20.32 -2.04
CA ILE A 211 6.00 19.49 -3.14
C ILE A 211 5.05 20.32 -4.01
N ARG A 212 4.05 20.99 -3.41
CA ARG A 212 3.06 21.80 -4.14
C ARG A 212 3.71 22.96 -4.89
N LYS A 213 4.75 23.57 -4.30
CA LYS A 213 5.51 24.66 -4.94
C LYS A 213 6.28 24.16 -6.17
N ARG A 214 6.89 22.97 -6.09
CA ARG A 214 7.68 22.40 -7.20
C ARG A 214 6.82 21.77 -8.30
N TRP A 215 5.75 21.06 -7.92
CA TRP A 215 4.83 20.37 -8.82
C TRP A 215 3.37 20.60 -8.40
N PRO A 216 2.73 21.71 -8.83
CA PRO A 216 1.38 22.07 -8.39
C PRO A 216 0.27 21.09 -8.78
N GLU A 217 0.44 20.35 -9.87
CA GLU A 217 -0.55 19.41 -10.42
C GLU A 217 -0.27 17.94 -10.04
N VAL A 218 0.70 17.70 -9.14
CA VAL A 218 1.08 16.35 -8.74
C VAL A 218 -0.04 15.64 -7.99
N VAL A 219 -0.19 14.35 -8.25
CA VAL A 219 -0.99 13.44 -7.42
C VAL A 219 -0.12 12.93 -6.28
N LEU A 220 -0.51 13.24 -5.05
CA LEU A 220 0.20 12.80 -3.85
C LEU A 220 -0.55 11.63 -3.16
N GLN A 221 0.05 10.45 -3.17
CA GLN A 221 -0.46 9.29 -2.46
C GLN A 221 0.29 9.10 -1.14
N PHE A 222 -0.45 9.05 -0.04
CA PHE A 222 0.07 8.61 1.26
C PHE A 222 -0.10 7.10 1.42
N GLU A 223 0.95 6.46 1.92
CA GLU A 223 1.03 5.02 2.08
C GLU A 223 1.69 4.64 3.42
N ASP A 224 1.14 3.63 4.10
CA ASP A 224 1.78 2.95 5.24
C ASP A 224 2.13 3.88 6.43
N PHE A 225 1.36 4.96 6.59
CA PHE A 225 1.40 5.81 7.78
C PHE A 225 0.65 5.15 8.93
N ALA A 226 1.10 5.34 10.18
CA ALA A 226 0.35 4.86 11.33
C ALA A 226 -1.06 5.48 11.39
N GLY A 227 -2.02 4.73 11.95
CA GLY A 227 -3.43 5.14 11.98
C GLY A 227 -3.66 6.52 12.63
N LYS A 228 -2.86 6.88 13.64
CA LYS A 228 -2.89 8.19 14.30
C LYS A 228 -2.52 9.35 13.36
N HIS A 229 -1.67 9.10 12.36
CA HIS A 229 -1.22 10.11 11.41
C HIS A 229 -2.04 10.06 10.11
N ALA A 230 -2.30 8.88 9.56
CA ALA A 230 -2.93 8.71 8.25
C ALA A 230 -4.24 9.51 8.10
N ALA A 231 -5.16 9.41 9.08
CA ALA A 231 -6.43 10.13 9.04
C ALA A 231 -6.25 11.65 9.21
N ASN A 232 -5.35 12.07 10.10
CA ASN A 232 -5.07 13.49 10.35
C ASN A 232 -4.42 14.15 9.14
N LEU A 233 -3.42 13.50 8.55
CA LEU A 233 -2.70 13.98 7.36
C LEU A 233 -3.64 14.05 6.16
N LEU A 234 -4.51 13.05 5.95
CA LEU A 234 -5.55 13.08 4.92
C LEU A 234 -6.51 14.26 5.13
N ALA A 235 -7.03 14.43 6.36
CA ALA A 235 -7.94 15.53 6.66
C ALA A 235 -7.28 16.90 6.48
N ARG A 236 -5.97 17.02 6.78
CA ARG A 236 -5.20 18.26 6.69
C ARG A 236 -4.98 18.72 5.26
N TYR A 237 -4.66 17.82 4.34
CA TYR A 237 -4.19 18.22 3.00
C TYR A 237 -5.15 17.92 1.84
N ARG A 238 -6.23 17.15 2.05
CA ARG A 238 -7.16 16.75 0.96
C ARG A 238 -7.77 17.90 0.16
N ASP A 239 -7.86 19.09 0.75
CA ASP A 239 -8.44 20.28 0.12
C ASP A 239 -7.35 21.25 -0.40
N GLU A 240 -6.05 20.92 -0.21
CA GLU A 240 -4.92 21.77 -0.57
C GLU A 240 -4.22 21.36 -1.87
N LEU A 241 -4.27 20.07 -2.24
CA LEU A 241 -3.71 19.51 -3.45
C LEU A 241 -4.41 18.20 -3.82
N CYS A 242 -4.16 17.68 -5.03
CA CYS A 242 -4.69 16.39 -5.43
C CYS A 242 -4.00 15.27 -4.65
N MET A 243 -4.62 14.81 -3.58
CA MET A 243 -4.04 13.78 -2.72
C MET A 243 -5.07 12.77 -2.23
N PHE A 244 -4.58 11.58 -1.92
CA PHE A 244 -5.37 10.53 -1.28
C PHE A 244 -4.47 9.62 -0.43
N ASN A 245 -5.10 8.82 0.43
CA ASN A 245 -4.41 7.76 1.17
C ASN A 245 -4.93 6.40 0.68
N ASP A 246 -4.05 5.52 0.20
CA ASP A 246 -4.47 4.24 -0.39
C ASP A 246 -5.01 3.27 0.69
N ASP A 247 -4.40 3.25 1.87
CA ASP A 247 -4.83 2.39 2.99
C ASP A 247 -6.27 2.68 3.44
N ILE A 248 -6.68 3.95 3.39
CA ILE A 248 -8.02 4.42 3.75
C ILE A 248 -8.95 4.34 2.54
N GLN A 249 -8.62 5.07 1.47
CA GLN A 249 -9.53 5.32 0.35
C GLN A 249 -9.42 4.25 -0.75
N GLY A 250 -8.21 3.76 -1.03
CA GLY A 250 -7.97 2.68 -1.99
C GLY A 250 -8.56 1.36 -1.50
N THR A 251 -8.27 1.00 -0.24
CA THR A 251 -8.88 -0.18 0.41
C THR A 251 -10.40 -0.08 0.44
N ALA A 252 -10.96 1.11 0.76
CA ALA A 252 -12.40 1.33 0.72
C ALA A 252 -12.99 1.11 -0.68
N ALA A 253 -12.32 1.59 -1.72
CA ALA A 253 -12.76 1.45 -3.11
C ALA A 253 -12.82 -0.02 -3.54
N VAL A 254 -11.74 -0.77 -3.34
CA VAL A 254 -11.69 -2.18 -3.74
C VAL A 254 -12.63 -3.06 -2.90
N ALA A 255 -12.69 -2.85 -1.58
CA ALA A 255 -13.59 -3.59 -0.71
C ALA A 255 -15.06 -3.33 -1.07
N SER A 256 -15.43 -2.07 -1.30
CA SER A 256 -16.79 -1.71 -1.70
C SER A 256 -17.17 -2.32 -3.05
N ALA A 257 -16.24 -2.35 -4.02
CA ALA A 257 -16.46 -3.01 -5.30
C ALA A 257 -16.71 -4.53 -5.12
N CYS A 258 -15.92 -5.20 -4.29
CA CYS A 258 -16.12 -6.61 -3.95
C CYS A 258 -17.46 -6.87 -3.26
N VAL A 259 -17.85 -6.00 -2.31
CA VAL A 259 -19.15 -6.09 -1.63
C VAL A 259 -20.30 -5.95 -2.63
N LEU A 260 -20.27 -4.95 -3.50
CA LEU A 260 -21.31 -4.75 -4.51
C LEU A 260 -21.43 -5.95 -5.46
N ALA A 261 -20.31 -6.49 -5.94
CA ALA A 261 -20.29 -7.67 -6.80
C ALA A 261 -20.81 -8.93 -6.06
N GLY A 262 -20.39 -9.12 -4.81
CA GLY A 262 -20.84 -10.24 -3.97
C GLY A 262 -22.34 -10.19 -3.68
N LEU A 263 -22.85 -9.01 -3.32
CA LEU A 263 -24.28 -8.80 -3.06
C LEU A 263 -25.13 -9.00 -4.32
N GLN A 264 -24.64 -8.54 -5.48
CA GLN A 264 -25.29 -8.80 -6.76
C GLN A 264 -25.44 -10.31 -7.02
N GLN A 265 -24.39 -11.10 -6.74
CA GLN A 265 -24.42 -12.56 -6.90
C GLN A 265 -25.31 -13.25 -5.85
N ALA A 266 -25.40 -12.69 -4.65
CA ALA A 266 -26.31 -13.16 -3.59
C ALA A 266 -27.78 -12.81 -3.85
N GLY A 267 -28.06 -11.86 -4.76
CA GLY A 267 -29.40 -11.35 -5.04
C GLY A 267 -29.89 -10.33 -4.00
N SER A 268 -28.97 -9.68 -3.30
CA SER A 268 -29.25 -8.72 -2.21
C SER A 268 -28.81 -7.31 -2.59
N ALA A 269 -29.41 -6.29 -1.98
CA ALA A 269 -29.01 -4.89 -2.15
C ALA A 269 -28.21 -4.37 -0.95
N LEU A 270 -27.19 -3.54 -1.18
CA LEU A 270 -26.39 -2.92 -0.12
C LEU A 270 -27.26 -2.08 0.83
N ALA A 271 -28.24 -1.35 0.29
CA ALA A 271 -29.16 -0.50 1.05
C ALA A 271 -30.06 -1.27 2.03
N GLU A 272 -30.14 -2.60 1.94
CA GLU A 272 -30.97 -3.46 2.79
C GLU A 272 -30.14 -4.41 3.65
N THR A 273 -28.84 -4.53 3.38
CA THR A 273 -27.98 -5.56 3.97
C THR A 273 -27.15 -4.99 5.12
N PRO A 274 -27.24 -5.52 6.35
CA PRO A 274 -26.32 -5.12 7.41
C PRO A 274 -24.89 -5.58 7.10
N VAL A 275 -23.94 -4.69 7.37
CA VAL A 275 -22.50 -4.88 7.15
C VAL A 275 -21.80 -4.84 8.50
N LEU A 276 -21.02 -5.88 8.78
CA LEU A 276 -20.16 -5.96 9.95
C LEU A 276 -18.69 -5.88 9.52
N ILE A 277 -17.96 -4.90 10.04
CA ILE A 277 -16.54 -4.70 9.76
C ILE A 277 -15.76 -4.94 11.05
N VAL A 278 -14.83 -5.89 11.01
CA VAL A 278 -13.96 -6.29 12.11
C VAL A 278 -12.58 -5.67 11.90
N GLY A 279 -12.26 -4.71 12.76
CA GLY A 279 -11.12 -3.80 12.65
C GLY A 279 -11.60 -2.35 12.47
N ALA A 280 -11.66 -1.58 13.55
CA ALA A 280 -12.13 -0.18 13.54
C ALA A 280 -10.99 0.85 13.32
N GLY A 281 -9.93 0.47 12.60
CA GLY A 281 -8.81 1.34 12.24
C GLY A 281 -9.08 2.19 11.00
N SER A 282 -8.02 2.77 10.42
CA SER A 282 -8.06 3.61 9.22
C SER A 282 -8.75 2.93 8.02
N ALA A 283 -8.35 1.70 7.69
CA ALA A 283 -8.97 0.92 6.61
C ALA A 283 -10.45 0.61 6.88
N GLY A 284 -10.78 0.10 8.07
CA GLY A 284 -12.16 -0.24 8.42
C GLY A 284 -13.10 0.96 8.44
N CYS A 285 -12.65 2.09 8.98
CA CYS A 285 -13.43 3.33 8.94
C CYS A 285 -13.56 3.87 7.50
N GLY A 286 -12.53 3.75 6.66
CA GLY A 286 -12.59 4.10 5.25
C GLY A 286 -13.62 3.28 4.49
N ILE A 287 -13.59 1.95 4.64
CA ILE A 287 -14.58 1.03 4.06
C ILE A 287 -15.99 1.39 4.56
N ALA A 288 -16.14 1.60 5.87
CA ALA A 288 -17.42 1.95 6.47
C ALA A 288 -18.01 3.24 5.88
N ALA A 289 -17.19 4.28 5.74
CA ALA A 289 -17.58 5.56 5.15
C ALA A 289 -18.03 5.41 3.70
N MET A 290 -17.29 4.65 2.88
CA MET A 290 -17.64 4.45 1.48
C MET A 290 -18.91 3.61 1.32
N LEU A 291 -19.04 2.51 2.07
CA LEU A 291 -20.25 1.68 2.04
C LEU A 291 -21.48 2.45 2.54
N ALA A 292 -21.35 3.24 3.60
CA ALA A 292 -22.44 4.08 4.09
C ALA A 292 -22.85 5.16 3.08
N GLN A 293 -21.89 5.76 2.37
CA GLN A 293 -22.17 6.70 1.29
C GLN A 293 -22.92 6.03 0.14
N LEU A 294 -22.48 4.83 -0.29
CA LEU A 294 -23.13 4.06 -1.35
C LEU A 294 -24.53 3.55 -0.95
N ALA A 295 -24.71 3.20 0.33
CA ALA A 295 -25.99 2.77 0.88
C ALA A 295 -26.95 3.94 1.17
N GLY A 296 -26.42 5.16 1.31
CA GLY A 296 -27.17 6.33 1.79
C GLY A 296 -27.50 6.30 3.28
N SER A 297 -26.84 5.46 4.08
CA SER A 297 -27.09 5.33 5.53
C SER A 297 -25.89 4.75 6.27
N THR A 298 -25.59 5.29 7.46
CA THR A 298 -24.59 4.72 8.38
C THR A 298 -25.17 3.64 9.29
N GLU A 299 -26.50 3.54 9.43
CA GLU A 299 -27.13 2.66 10.43
C GLU A 299 -26.88 1.17 10.20
N ARG A 300 -26.64 0.80 8.93
CA ARG A 300 -26.43 -0.59 8.52
C ARG A 300 -24.97 -1.04 8.62
N VAL A 301 -24.04 -0.13 8.86
CA VAL A 301 -22.62 -0.43 8.94
C VAL A 301 -22.20 -0.39 10.40
N GLN A 302 -21.69 -1.50 10.90
CA GLN A 302 -21.22 -1.62 12.29
C GLN A 302 -19.74 -1.96 12.33
N LEU A 303 -19.03 -1.30 13.23
CA LEU A 303 -17.61 -1.53 13.49
C LEU A 303 -17.44 -2.38 14.75
N PHE A 304 -16.54 -3.35 14.68
CA PHE A 304 -16.12 -4.18 15.80
C PHE A 304 -14.59 -4.11 15.92
N ASP A 305 -14.06 -3.95 17.12
CA ASP A 305 -12.61 -3.96 17.38
C ASP A 305 -12.28 -4.83 18.61
N GLN A 306 -11.06 -4.69 19.13
CA GLN A 306 -10.58 -5.44 20.29
C GLN A 306 -11.46 -5.31 21.54
N ASP A 307 -12.20 -4.20 21.69
CA ASP A 307 -13.08 -3.96 22.82
C ASP A 307 -14.53 -4.40 22.54
N GLY A 308 -14.81 -4.95 21.35
CA GLY A 308 -16.13 -5.38 20.89
C GLY A 308 -16.78 -4.43 19.88
N LEU A 309 -18.11 -4.37 19.85
CA LEU A 309 -18.89 -3.41 19.07
C LEU A 309 -18.59 -1.96 19.48
N VAL A 310 -18.23 -1.11 18.52
CA VAL A 310 -17.96 0.31 18.75
C VAL A 310 -19.22 1.04 19.22
N CYS A 311 -19.20 1.51 20.47
CA CYS A 311 -20.31 2.19 21.14
C CYS A 311 -19.98 3.64 21.53
N GLN A 312 -21.00 4.49 21.65
CA GLN A 312 -20.90 5.94 21.89
C GLN A 312 -20.28 6.33 23.25
N ASP A 313 -20.34 5.44 24.24
CA ASP A 313 -19.82 5.65 25.59
C ASP A 313 -18.33 5.29 25.73
N ARG A 314 -17.71 4.76 24.66
CA ARG A 314 -16.28 4.45 24.66
C ARG A 314 -15.43 5.71 24.75
N ALA A 315 -14.46 5.70 25.66
CA ALA A 315 -13.43 6.72 25.70
C ALA A 315 -12.53 6.63 24.45
N GLY A 316 -12.14 7.78 23.89
CA GLY A 316 -11.15 7.81 22.82
C GLY A 316 -11.66 7.47 21.41
N LEU A 317 -12.97 7.51 21.17
CA LEU A 317 -13.51 7.37 19.80
C LEU A 317 -12.89 8.40 18.85
N THR A 318 -12.28 7.91 17.79
CA THR A 318 -11.76 8.77 16.73
C THR A 318 -12.92 9.43 15.97
N PRO A 319 -12.71 10.62 15.35
CA PRO A 319 -13.73 11.25 14.52
C PRO A 319 -14.28 10.35 13.40
N ALA A 320 -13.46 9.41 12.90
CA ALA A 320 -13.87 8.47 11.85
C ALA A 320 -14.77 7.33 12.37
N GLN A 321 -14.68 6.99 13.67
CA GLN A 321 -15.52 5.96 14.31
C GLN A 321 -16.87 6.52 14.78
N GLN A 322 -16.92 7.79 15.19
CA GLN A 322 -18.11 8.42 15.76
C GLN A 322 -19.40 8.25 14.92
N PRO A 323 -19.38 8.37 13.58
CA PRO A 323 -20.59 8.17 12.76
C PRO A 323 -21.18 6.76 12.80
N PHE A 324 -20.38 5.77 13.22
CA PHE A 324 -20.75 4.35 13.27
C PHE A 324 -20.95 3.83 14.70
N ALA A 325 -20.69 4.68 15.71
CA ALA A 325 -20.79 4.29 17.10
C ALA A 325 -22.24 4.02 17.52
N ARG A 326 -22.49 2.83 18.07
CA ARG A 326 -23.81 2.37 18.49
C ARG A 326 -24.18 2.83 19.90
N PRO A 327 -25.47 2.90 20.25
CA PRO A 327 -25.89 3.13 21.63
C PRO A 327 -25.23 2.14 22.61
N ALA A 328 -24.86 2.60 23.81
CA ALA A 328 -24.21 1.77 24.83
C ALA A 328 -25.02 0.51 25.20
N ALA A 329 -26.35 0.59 25.13
CA ALA A 329 -27.25 -0.53 25.38
C ALA A 329 -27.11 -1.68 24.34
N GLU A 330 -26.49 -1.41 23.19
CA GLU A 330 -26.21 -2.40 22.15
C GLU A 330 -24.82 -3.04 22.29
N ALA A 331 -24.05 -2.72 23.34
CA ALA A 331 -22.70 -3.24 23.53
C ALA A 331 -22.64 -4.77 23.45
N CYS A 332 -21.62 -5.27 22.75
CA CYS A 332 -21.40 -6.69 22.57
C CYS A 332 -19.91 -6.98 22.36
N HIS A 333 -19.34 -7.89 23.15
CA HIS A 333 -17.92 -8.25 23.09
C HIS A 333 -17.66 -9.56 22.33
N SER A 334 -18.71 -10.32 22.01
CA SER A 334 -18.59 -11.57 21.24
C SER A 334 -18.97 -11.32 19.79
N LEU A 335 -18.05 -11.63 18.87
CA LEU A 335 -18.28 -11.49 17.44
C LEU A 335 -19.42 -12.40 16.96
N ALA A 336 -19.44 -13.67 17.39
CA ALA A 336 -20.50 -14.62 17.05
C ALA A 336 -21.88 -14.16 17.56
N ALA A 337 -21.97 -13.71 18.81
CA ALA A 337 -23.22 -13.20 19.38
C ALA A 337 -23.70 -11.91 18.67
N LEU A 338 -22.76 -11.07 18.23
CA LEU A 338 -23.10 -9.90 17.43
C LEU A 338 -23.64 -10.30 16.05
N ILE A 339 -23.05 -11.31 15.40
CA ILE A 339 -23.53 -11.85 14.11
C ILE A 339 -24.95 -12.40 14.24
N GLU A 340 -25.24 -13.19 15.27
CA GLU A 340 -26.58 -13.71 15.53
C GLU A 340 -27.63 -12.60 15.69
N ARG A 341 -27.25 -11.51 16.39
CA ARG A 341 -28.13 -10.37 16.66
C ARG A 341 -28.30 -9.46 15.44
N LEU A 342 -27.23 -9.13 14.75
CA LEU A 342 -27.20 -8.19 13.63
C LEU A 342 -27.69 -8.83 12.33
N ARG A 343 -27.50 -10.15 12.19
CA ARG A 343 -27.77 -10.93 10.98
C ARG A 343 -27.15 -10.29 9.72
N PRO A 344 -25.84 -10.00 9.72
CA PRO A 344 -25.20 -9.34 8.59
C PRO A 344 -25.17 -10.24 7.36
N GLY A 345 -25.31 -9.62 6.18
CA GLY A 345 -25.05 -10.29 4.91
C GLY A 345 -23.62 -10.05 4.40
N VAL A 346 -22.88 -9.15 5.05
CA VAL A 346 -21.49 -8.83 4.72
C VAL A 346 -20.65 -8.83 5.99
N LEU A 347 -19.54 -9.57 5.97
CA LEU A 347 -18.52 -9.60 7.03
C LEU A 347 -17.16 -9.25 6.43
N ILE A 348 -16.52 -8.19 6.92
CA ILE A 348 -15.22 -7.71 6.41
C ILE A 348 -14.19 -7.72 7.54
N GLY A 349 -13.04 -8.35 7.31
CA GLY A 349 -11.92 -8.39 8.24
C GLY A 349 -10.78 -7.49 7.77
N VAL A 350 -10.40 -6.52 8.60
CA VAL A 350 -9.27 -5.60 8.41
C VAL A 350 -8.56 -5.35 9.76
N SER A 351 -8.52 -6.39 10.59
CA SER A 351 -8.05 -6.34 11.97
C SER A 351 -6.54 -6.54 12.11
N GLY A 352 -5.90 -7.18 11.12
CA GLY A 352 -4.54 -7.71 11.21
C GLY A 352 -4.43 -9.00 12.03
N GLN A 353 -5.53 -9.51 12.59
CA GLN A 353 -5.55 -10.68 13.47
C GLN A 353 -5.88 -11.95 12.69
N GLY A 354 -4.84 -12.76 12.46
CA GLY A 354 -4.98 -14.03 11.77
C GLY A 354 -5.89 -15.01 12.51
N GLY A 355 -6.76 -15.70 11.76
CA GLY A 355 -7.65 -16.74 12.29
C GLY A 355 -8.84 -16.22 13.11
N LEU A 356 -9.11 -14.92 13.10
CA LEU A 356 -10.23 -14.33 13.85
C LEU A 356 -11.61 -14.77 13.36
N PHE A 357 -11.74 -15.13 12.08
CA PHE A 357 -12.95 -15.73 11.52
C PHE A 357 -12.84 -17.25 11.66
N ASP A 358 -12.94 -17.71 12.90
CA ASP A 358 -12.88 -19.13 13.25
C ASP A 358 -14.18 -19.88 12.91
N GLU A 359 -14.21 -21.18 13.21
CA GLU A 359 -15.38 -22.05 12.94
C GLU A 359 -16.67 -21.51 13.58
N ALA A 360 -16.59 -20.93 14.78
CA ALA A 360 -17.77 -20.40 15.46
C ALA A 360 -18.31 -19.16 14.73
N VAL A 361 -17.44 -18.24 14.32
CA VAL A 361 -17.81 -17.04 13.55
C VAL A 361 -18.40 -17.42 12.19
N LEU A 362 -17.74 -18.33 11.46
CA LEU A 362 -18.18 -18.74 10.13
C LEU A 362 -19.49 -19.54 10.17
N THR A 363 -19.66 -20.39 11.19
CA THR A 363 -20.94 -21.10 11.42
C THR A 363 -22.06 -20.12 11.72
N ALA A 364 -21.84 -19.14 12.61
CA ALA A 364 -22.83 -18.11 12.91
C ALA A 364 -23.22 -17.30 11.66
N MET A 365 -22.25 -16.98 10.78
CA MET A 365 -22.54 -16.33 9.49
C MET A 365 -23.42 -17.18 8.58
N GLY A 366 -23.13 -18.48 8.47
CA GLY A 366 -23.91 -19.41 7.65
C GLY A 366 -25.33 -19.67 8.17
N GLU A 367 -25.55 -19.56 9.48
CA GLU A 367 -26.88 -19.69 10.09
C GLU A 367 -27.79 -18.47 9.85
N VAL A 368 -27.21 -17.26 9.75
CA VAL A 368 -27.98 -16.02 9.58
C VAL A 368 -28.15 -15.59 8.13
N CYS A 369 -27.26 -16.02 7.23
CA CYS A 369 -27.28 -15.65 5.82
C CYS A 369 -26.90 -16.86 4.95
N GLU A 370 -27.76 -17.22 3.98
CA GLU A 370 -27.52 -18.36 3.08
C GLU A 370 -26.32 -18.12 2.13
N ARG A 371 -26.10 -16.86 1.71
CA ARG A 371 -25.05 -16.46 0.78
C ARG A 371 -24.33 -15.20 1.29
N PRO A 372 -23.55 -15.31 2.38
CA PRO A 372 -22.86 -14.17 2.96
C PRO A 372 -21.67 -13.75 2.09
N VAL A 373 -21.38 -12.45 2.07
CA VAL A 373 -20.14 -11.92 1.51
C VAL A 373 -19.10 -11.81 2.63
N ILE A 374 -18.06 -12.64 2.60
CA ILE A 374 -17.01 -12.67 3.63
C ILE A 374 -15.68 -12.25 3.00
N LEU A 375 -15.08 -11.16 3.52
CA LEU A 375 -13.85 -10.55 3.00
C LEU A 375 -12.76 -10.52 4.08
N PRO A 376 -11.90 -11.55 4.22
CA PRO A 376 -10.73 -11.50 5.10
C PRO A 376 -9.57 -10.77 4.39
N LEU A 377 -9.42 -9.46 4.64
CA LEU A 377 -8.54 -8.57 3.85
C LEU A 377 -7.19 -8.29 4.50
N SER A 378 -6.96 -8.75 5.73
CA SER A 378 -5.72 -8.48 6.44
C SER A 378 -4.49 -9.14 5.77
N ASN A 379 -3.41 -8.37 5.65
CA ASN A 379 -2.16 -8.79 5.01
C ASN A 379 -0.98 -8.79 6.00
N PRO A 380 0.03 -9.65 5.81
CA PRO A 380 0.14 -10.72 4.80
C PRO A 380 -0.74 -11.94 5.15
N THR A 381 -0.66 -13.05 4.39
CA THR A 381 -1.55 -14.24 4.54
C THR A 381 -1.69 -14.76 5.97
N ARG A 382 -0.63 -14.71 6.80
CA ARG A 382 -0.68 -15.12 8.22
C ARG A 382 -1.59 -14.25 9.09
N SER A 383 -1.90 -13.04 8.64
CA SER A 383 -2.74 -12.05 9.32
C SER A 383 -4.19 -12.08 8.81
N ALA A 384 -4.49 -12.83 7.75
CA ALA A 384 -5.85 -12.95 7.21
C ALA A 384 -6.78 -13.62 8.24
N GLU A 385 -7.96 -13.03 8.43
CA GLU A 385 -8.93 -13.50 9.43
C GLU A 385 -9.40 -14.93 9.18
N ALA A 386 -9.49 -15.34 7.92
CA ALA A 386 -9.72 -16.71 7.49
C ALA A 386 -9.04 -16.98 6.15
N THR A 387 -8.74 -18.25 5.89
CA THR A 387 -8.32 -18.73 4.57
C THR A 387 -9.53 -19.04 3.69
N PRO A 388 -9.40 -19.01 2.35
CA PRO A 388 -10.49 -19.42 1.46
C PRO A 388 -11.05 -20.80 1.79
N ALA A 389 -10.17 -21.77 2.13
CA ALA A 389 -10.58 -23.14 2.45
C ALA A 389 -11.38 -23.27 3.77
N GLN A 390 -11.30 -22.28 4.66
CA GLN A 390 -12.14 -22.24 5.87
C GLN A 390 -13.51 -21.62 5.58
N VAL A 391 -13.59 -20.69 4.60
CA VAL A 391 -14.83 -19.98 4.23
C VAL A 391 -15.75 -20.85 3.36
N TRP A 392 -15.17 -21.70 2.50
CA TRP A 392 -15.89 -22.68 1.66
C TRP A 392 -16.22 -23.95 2.44
#